data_AF-A0A151IX17-F1
#
_entry.id   AF-A0A151IX17-F1
#
_cell.length_a   1.000
_cell.length_b   1.000
_cell.length_c   1.000
_cell.angle_alpha   90.00
_cell.angle_beta   90.00
_cell.angle_gamma   90.00
#
_symmetry.space_group_name_H-M   'P 1'
#
loop_
_entity.id
_entity.type
_entity.pdbx_description
1 polymer ?
#
loop_
_entity_poly.entity_id
_entity_poly.type
_entity_poly.pdbx_seq_one_letter_code
_entity_poly.pdbx_strand_id
1 'polypeptide(L)'
;MKKHVRRLNNEKKKITEDHLKLKSLLKLNKIFSDDQIQALSSSNSRKVKWSNNTTMKALRLKFLCGSNGYQKLLKQQIPFPSERTLRRRKENVNF
;
A
#
# COMPACT_ATOMS: atom_id res chain seq x y z
N MET A 1 -23.90 37.65 -5.06
CA MET A 1 -23.64 36.75 -6.22
C MET A 1 -22.18 36.32 -6.39
N LYS A 2 -21.18 37.21 -6.49
CA LYS A 2 -19.77 36.83 -6.78
C LYS A 2 -19.13 35.84 -5.77
N LYS A 3 -19.46 35.92 -4.47
CA LYS A 3 -18.95 34.99 -3.44
C LYS A 3 -19.46 33.55 -3.63
N HIS A 4 -20.73 33.40 -4.01
CA HIS A 4 -21.35 32.09 -4.23
C HIS A 4 -20.74 31.38 -5.44
N VAL A 5 -20.57 32.10 -6.56
CA VAL A 5 -19.90 31.57 -7.76
C VAL A 5 -18.46 31.15 -7.47
N ARG A 6 -17.70 31.95 -6.69
CA ARG A 6 -16.34 31.58 -6.25
C ARG A 6 -16.32 30.31 -5.41
N ARG A 7 -17.28 30.16 -4.48
CA ARG A 7 -17.41 28.96 -3.66
C ARG A 7 -17.69 27.71 -4.51
N LEU A 8 -18.64 27.80 -5.44
CA LEU A 8 -18.96 26.69 -6.36
C LEU A 8 -17.76 26.29 -7.21
N ASN A 9 -16.97 27.25 -7.71
CA ASN A 9 -15.75 26.95 -8.46
C ASN A 9 -14.69 26.23 -7.61
N ASN A 10 -14.53 26.62 -6.34
CA ASN A 10 -13.61 25.94 -5.42
C ASN A 10 -14.08 24.51 -5.10
N GLU A 11 -15.38 24.31 -4.88
CA GLU A 11 -15.97 22.97 -4.68
C GLU A 11 -15.77 22.09 -5.92
N LYS A 12 -16.04 22.62 -7.12
CA LYS A 12 -15.81 21.90 -8.39
C LYS A 12 -14.34 21.51 -8.57
N LYS A 13 -13.40 22.41 -8.26
CA LYS A 13 -11.96 22.12 -8.31
C LYS A 13 -11.59 20.99 -7.34
N LYS A 14 -12.06 21.06 -6.10
CA LYS A 14 -11.82 20.03 -5.08
C LYS A 14 -12.38 18.67 -5.49
N ILE A 15 -13.61 18.62 -6.01
CA ILE A 15 -14.22 17.38 -6.53
C ILE A 15 -13.38 16.80 -7.66
N THR A 16 -12.87 17.64 -8.56
CA THR A 16 -12.03 17.19 -9.68
C THR A 16 -10.72 16.59 -9.17
N GLU A 17 -10.07 17.23 -8.20
CA GLU A 17 -8.85 16.73 -7.56
C GLU A 17 -9.08 15.40 -6.83
N ASP A 18 -10.17 15.29 -6.09
CA ASP A 18 -10.51 14.07 -5.35
C ASP A 18 -10.90 12.92 -6.31
N HIS A 19 -11.58 13.22 -7.42
CA HIS A 19 -11.85 12.24 -8.47
C HIS A 19 -10.57 11.71 -9.13
N LEU A 20 -9.58 12.57 -9.37
CA LEU A 20 -8.27 12.15 -9.89
C LEU A 20 -7.53 11.24 -8.90
N LYS A 21 -7.57 11.56 -7.59
CA LYS A 21 -6.99 10.71 -6.54
C LYS A 21 -7.70 9.36 -6.44
N LEU A 22 -9.04 9.32 -6.49
CA LEU A 22 -9.78 8.07 -6.48
C LEU A 22 -9.45 7.21 -7.69
N LYS A 23 -9.34 7.81 -8.88
CA LYS A 23 -8.97 7.10 -10.10
C LYS A 23 -7.57 6.48 -10.01
N SER A 24 -6.60 7.14 -9.36
CA SER A 24 -5.27 6.56 -9.14
C SER A 24 -5.29 5.43 -8.11
N LEU A 25 -6.04 5.58 -7.01
CA LEU A 25 -6.23 4.50 -6.03
C LEU A 25 -6.87 3.25 -6.65
N LEU A 26 -7.87 3.41 -7.52
CA LEU A 26 -8.48 2.28 -8.24
C LEU A 26 -7.49 1.54 -9.15
N LYS A 27 -6.50 2.24 -9.72
CA LYS A 27 -5.43 1.59 -10.49
C LYS A 27 -4.47 0.83 -9.57
N LEU A 28 -4.18 1.36 -8.38
CA LEU A 28 -3.33 0.69 -7.40
C LEU A 28 -3.96 -0.61 -6.88
N ASN A 29 -5.29 -0.65 -6.69
CA ASN A 29 -6.03 -1.87 -6.33
C ASN A 29 -5.88 -3.02 -7.34
N LYS A 30 -5.46 -2.74 -8.58
CA LYS A 30 -5.17 -3.80 -9.57
C LYS A 30 -3.81 -4.45 -9.37
N ILE A 31 -2.89 -3.78 -8.67
CA ILE A 31 -1.50 -4.20 -8.50
C ILE A 31 -1.25 -4.68 -7.07
N PHE A 32 -1.78 -3.93 -6.10
CA PHE A 32 -1.57 -4.11 -4.68
C PHE A 32 -2.86 -4.55 -4.01
N SER A 33 -2.75 -5.40 -3.00
CA SER A 33 -3.89 -5.75 -2.14
C SER A 33 -4.18 -4.64 -1.12
N ASP A 34 -5.37 -4.71 -0.50
CA ASP A 34 -5.86 -3.68 0.43
C ASP A 34 -4.87 -3.39 1.58
N ASP A 35 -4.23 -4.42 2.13
CA ASP A 35 -3.22 -4.28 3.19
C ASP A 35 -1.93 -3.59 2.69
N GLN A 36 -1.56 -3.81 1.43
CA GLN A 36 -0.44 -3.11 0.80
C GLN A 36 -0.78 -1.64 0.55
N ILE A 37 -2.01 -1.33 0.13
CA ILE A 37 -2.48 0.05 -0.04
C ILE A 37 -2.61 0.75 1.31
N GLN A 38 -3.04 0.03 2.35
CA GLN A 38 -3.03 0.53 3.72
C GLN A 38 -1.60 0.86 4.16
N ALA A 39 -0.61 0.03 3.81
CA ALA A 39 0.79 0.31 4.10
C ALA A 39 1.32 1.54 3.36
N LEU A 40 0.90 1.77 2.11
CA LEU A 40 1.29 2.94 1.33
C LEU A 40 0.63 4.24 1.83
N SER A 41 -0.60 4.15 2.30
CA SER A 41 -1.38 5.31 2.78
C SER A 41 -1.10 5.67 4.24
N SER A 42 -0.58 4.74 5.04
CA SER A 42 -0.30 4.97 6.45
C SER A 42 1.06 5.63 6.65
N SER A 43 1.08 6.67 7.51
CA SER A 43 2.33 7.22 8.04
C SER A 43 3.10 6.23 8.93
N ASN A 44 2.46 5.13 9.36
CA ASN A 44 3.07 4.13 10.23
C ASN A 44 2.72 2.70 9.80
N SER A 45 3.49 2.19 8.83
CA SER A 45 3.38 0.83 8.30
C SER A 45 3.53 -0.28 9.36
N ARG A 46 4.02 0.02 10.57
CA ARG A 46 4.13 -0.96 11.68
C ARG A 46 2.80 -1.49 12.17
N LYS A 47 1.70 -0.76 11.95
CA LYS A 47 0.34 -1.16 12.39
C LYS A 47 -0.42 -1.96 11.32
N VAL A 48 0.15 -2.15 10.14
CA VAL A 48 -0.52 -2.85 9.05
C VAL A 48 -0.66 -4.33 9.40
N LYS A 49 -1.91 -4.81 9.39
CA LYS A 49 -2.20 -6.23 9.48
C LYS A 49 -2.08 -6.81 8.08
N TRP A 50 -0.93 -7.42 7.80
CA TRP A 50 -0.71 -8.09 6.53
C TRP A 50 -1.72 -9.23 6.32
N SER A 51 -2.14 -9.46 5.09
CA SER A 51 -2.95 -10.63 4.73
C SER A 51 -2.05 -11.86 4.56
N ASN A 52 -2.65 -13.06 4.60
CA ASN A 52 -1.91 -14.29 4.30
C ASN A 52 -1.39 -14.29 2.86
N ASN A 53 -2.16 -13.76 1.91
CA ASN A 53 -1.76 -13.63 0.51
C ASN A 53 -0.50 -12.76 0.37
N THR A 54 -0.48 -11.56 0.97
CA THR A 54 0.69 -10.68 0.93
C THR A 54 1.89 -11.30 1.64
N THR A 55 1.66 -11.97 2.77
CA THR A 55 2.72 -12.68 3.51
C THR A 55 3.34 -13.78 2.65
N MET A 56 2.52 -14.59 1.97
CA MET A 56 2.99 -15.68 1.11
C MET A 56 3.75 -15.16 -0.12
N LYS A 57 3.24 -14.10 -0.78
CA LYS A 57 3.96 -13.42 -1.88
C LYS A 57 5.32 -12.89 -1.42
N ALA A 58 5.37 -12.25 -0.26
CA ALA A 58 6.59 -11.71 0.31
C ALA A 58 7.59 -12.82 0.71
N LEU A 59 7.12 -13.95 1.25
CA LEU A 59 7.96 -15.12 1.52
C LEU A 59 8.57 -15.70 0.24
N ARG A 60 7.75 -15.86 -0.83
CA ARG A 60 8.23 -16.33 -2.14
C ARG A 60 9.27 -15.38 -2.73
N LEU A 61 9.01 -14.07 -2.69
CA LEU A 61 9.98 -13.07 -3.16
C LEU A 61 11.29 -13.15 -2.37
N LYS A 62 11.20 -13.20 -1.03
CA LYS A 62 12.39 -13.33 -0.17
C LYS A 62 13.18 -14.60 -0.50
N PHE A 63 12.49 -15.72 -0.75
CA PHE A 63 13.12 -16.97 -1.14
C PHE A 63 13.87 -16.85 -2.48
N LEU A 64 13.27 -16.20 -3.48
CA LEU A 64 13.85 -16.04 -4.82
C LEU A 64 15.04 -15.08 -4.86
N CYS A 65 14.98 -13.94 -4.18
CA CYS A 65 16.01 -12.90 -4.26
C CYS A 65 16.97 -12.85 -3.05
N GLY A 66 16.76 -13.73 -2.07
CA GLY A 66 17.51 -13.74 -0.81
C GLY A 66 17.21 -12.52 0.08
N SER A 67 17.84 -12.49 1.26
CA SER A 67 17.63 -11.41 2.24
C SER A 67 18.09 -10.05 1.72
N ASN A 68 19.23 -9.98 1.03
CA ASN A 68 19.77 -8.72 0.50
C ASN A 68 18.86 -8.13 -0.59
N GLY A 69 18.40 -8.97 -1.53
CA GLY A 69 17.46 -8.55 -2.57
C GLY A 69 16.14 -8.07 -1.97
N TYR A 70 15.62 -8.82 -1.00
CA TYR A 70 14.39 -8.46 -0.31
C TYR A 70 14.50 -7.13 0.44
N GLN A 71 15.61 -6.89 1.15
CA GLN A 71 15.85 -5.59 1.79
C GLN A 71 15.94 -4.45 0.80
N LYS A 72 16.51 -4.68 -0.39
CA LYS A 72 16.57 -3.67 -1.44
C LYS A 72 15.17 -3.29 -1.93
N LEU A 73 14.28 -4.28 -2.10
CA LEU A 73 12.86 -4.04 -2.42
C LEU A 73 12.16 -3.20 -1.34
N LEU A 74 12.38 -3.51 -0.06
CA LEU A 74 11.82 -2.73 1.05
C LEU A 74 12.36 -1.30 1.09
N LYS A 75 13.66 -1.10 0.81
CA LYS A 75 14.26 0.25 0.72
C LYS A 75 13.68 1.08 -0.43
N GLN A 76 13.20 0.43 -1.49
CA GLN A 76 12.47 1.07 -2.58
C GLN A 76 10.99 1.38 -2.23
N GLN A 77 10.60 1.26 -0.95
CA GLN A 77 9.25 1.53 -0.47
C GLN A 77 8.18 0.62 -1.06
N ILE A 78 8.56 -0.57 -1.53
CA ILE A 78 7.59 -1.57 -1.97
C ILE A 78 6.81 -2.07 -0.74
N PRO A 79 5.47 -2.08 -0.79
CA PRO A 79 4.64 -2.37 0.38
C PRO A 79 4.62 -3.86 0.70
N PHE A 80 5.65 -4.32 1.40
CA PHE A 80 5.76 -5.68 1.91
C PHE A 80 6.13 -5.70 3.40
N PRO A 81 5.79 -6.79 4.12
CA PRO A 81 6.15 -6.97 5.51
C PRO A 81 7.67 -6.99 5.70
N SER A 82 8.14 -6.47 6.84
CA SER A 82 9.55 -6.58 7.22
C SER A 82 9.98 -8.05 7.35
N GLU A 83 11.29 -8.32 7.23
CA GLU A 83 11.82 -9.66 7.46
C GLU A 83 11.49 -10.22 8.85
N ARG A 84 11.43 -9.36 9.87
CA ARG A 84 11.02 -9.74 11.22
C ARG A 84 9.56 -10.19 11.25
N THR A 85 8.68 -9.47 10.54
CA THR A 85 7.27 -9.82 10.40
C THR A 85 7.11 -11.16 9.68
N LEU A 86 7.87 -11.37 8.60
CA LEU A 86 7.85 -12.63 7.85
C LEU A 86 8.27 -13.82 8.69
N ARG A 87 9.33 -13.71 9.49
CA ARG A 87 9.78 -14.79 10.39
C ARG A 87 8.69 -15.21 11.38
N ARG A 88 8.10 -14.23 12.08
CA ARG A 88 7.01 -14.47 13.06
C ARG A 88 5.76 -15.09 12.43
N ARG A 89 5.47 -14.75 11.18
CA ARG A 89 4.32 -15.33 10.46
C ARG A 89 4.60 -16.68 9.86
N LYS A 90 5.84 -16.96 9.43
CA LYS A 90 6.22 -18.27 8.89
C LYS A 90 5.90 -19.40 9.88
N GLU A 91 6.08 -19.14 11.18
CA GLU A 91 5.72 -20.06 12.26
C GLU A 91 4.22 -20.43 12.30
N ASN A 92 3.36 -19.61 11.68
CA ASN A 92 1.90 -19.74 11.70
C ASN A 92 1.29 -19.96 10.30
N VAL A 93 2.11 -20.14 9.26
CA VAL A 93 1.66 -20.37 7.89
C VAL A 93 2.10 -21.77 7.49
N ASN A 94 1.14 -22.68 7.34
CA ASN A 94 1.37 -23.98 6.71
C ASN A 94 1.60 -23.75 5.22
N PHE A 95 2.68 -24.35 4.69
CA PHE A 95 3.07 -24.25 3.28
C PHE A 95 2.39 -25.30 2.43
#